data_AF-A0A3N2KRE4-F1
#
_entry.id   AF-A0A3N2KRE4-F1
#
_cell.length_a   1.000
_cell.length_b   1.000
_cell.length_c   1.000
_cell.angle_alpha   90.00
_cell.angle_beta   90.00
_cell.angle_gamma   90.00
#
_symmetry.space_group_name_H-M   'P 1'
#
loop_
_entity.id
_entity.type
_entity.pdbx_description
1 polymer ?
#
loop_
_entity_poly.entity_id
_entity_poly.type
_entity_poly.pdbx_seq_one_letter_code
_entity_poly.pdbx_strand_id
1 'polypeptide(L)'
;MTPIDNDELKCLIKAIGMKAYVEILFPALIKDKNISVMELCQKYPEFNKYTPDAQNTRRSKARKIFENGWEVEALKTISLSTRTDSCVRAKAKDLELKYKK
;
A
#
# COMPACT_ATOMS: atom_id res chain seq x y z
N MET A 1 -11.23 -4.68 15.19
CA MET A 1 -10.38 -5.28 14.13
C MET A 1 -11.31 -5.96 13.15
N THR A 2 -11.37 -5.50 11.90
CA THR A 2 -12.20 -6.16 10.87
C THR A 2 -11.57 -7.52 10.56
N PRO A 3 -12.34 -8.63 10.52
CA PRO A 3 -11.81 -9.93 10.11
C PRO A 3 -11.11 -9.83 8.76
N ILE A 4 -9.95 -10.46 8.61
CA ILE A 4 -9.18 -10.38 7.36
C ILE A 4 -9.93 -11.16 6.29
N ASP A 5 -10.45 -10.44 5.29
CA ASP A 5 -10.89 -11.01 4.03
C ASP A 5 -9.71 -11.04 3.06
N ASN A 6 -9.16 -12.24 2.86
CA ASN A 6 -7.98 -12.43 2.01
C ASN A 6 -8.26 -12.15 0.52
N ASP A 7 -9.48 -12.36 0.05
CA ASP A 7 -9.84 -12.14 -1.36
C ASP A 7 -10.08 -10.66 -1.63
N GLU A 8 -10.73 -9.97 -0.70
CA GLU A 8 -10.84 -8.51 -0.76
C GLU A 8 -9.44 -7.87 -0.66
N LEU A 9 -8.60 -8.29 0.29
CA LEU A 9 -7.25 -7.75 0.46
C LEU A 9 -6.42 -7.89 -0.82
N LYS A 10 -6.45 -9.06 -1.47
CA LYS A 10 -5.79 -9.28 -2.76
C LYS A 10 -6.35 -8.37 -3.86
N CYS A 11 -7.67 -8.18 -3.92
CA CYS A 11 -8.30 -7.27 -4.87
C CYS A 11 -7.85 -5.83 -4.66
N LEU A 12 -7.80 -5.36 -3.41
CA LEU A 12 -7.33 -4.02 -3.05
C LEU A 12 -5.87 -3.83 -3.47
N ILE A 13 -4.98 -4.76 -3.09
CA ILE A 13 -3.56 -4.70 -3.42
C ILE A 13 -3.32 -4.68 -4.94
N LYS A 14 -4.07 -5.49 -5.71
CA LYS A 14 -4.00 -5.49 -7.18
C LYS A 14 -4.45 -4.15 -7.78
N ALA A 15 -5.56 -3.59 -7.29
CA ALA A 15 -6.06 -2.30 -7.75
C ALA A 15 -5.09 -1.15 -7.42
N ILE A 16 -4.40 -1.23 -6.29
CA ILE A 16 -3.41 -0.24 -5.88
C ILE A 16 -2.13 -0.37 -6.73
N GLY A 17 -1.70 -1.61 -6.96
CA GLY A 17 -0.39 -1.95 -7.47
C GLY A 17 0.60 -2.17 -6.33
N MET A 18 1.21 -3.35 -6.28
CA MET A 18 2.07 -3.79 -5.17
C MET A 18 3.26 -2.86 -4.93
N LYS A 19 3.93 -2.42 -6.00
CA LYS A 19 5.05 -1.47 -5.91
C LYS A 19 4.60 -0.13 -5.32
N ALA A 20 3.50 0.43 -5.83
CA ALA A 20 2.96 1.70 -5.34
C ALA A 20 2.52 1.62 -3.88
N TYR A 21 1.96 0.48 -3.47
CA TYR A 21 1.62 0.25 -2.07
C TYR A 21 2.86 0.29 -1.17
N VAL A 22 3.88 -0.53 -1.47
CA VAL A 22 5.07 -0.69 -0.62
C VAL A 22 5.94 0.57 -0.57
N GLU A 23 6.17 1.20 -1.72
CA GLU A 23 7.17 2.26 -1.82
C GLU A 23 6.64 3.66 -1.51
N ILE A 24 5.34 3.88 -1.70
CA ILE A 24 4.72 5.21 -1.64
C ILE A 24 3.62 5.24 -0.59
N LEU A 25 2.57 4.43 -0.76
CA LEU A 25 1.36 4.59 0.02
C LEU A 25 1.50 4.10 1.45
N PHE A 26 2.14 2.95 1.68
CA PHE A 26 2.39 2.44 3.02
C PHE A 26 3.21 3.44 3.88
N PRO A 27 4.40 3.89 3.46
CA PRO A 27 5.20 4.83 4.27
C PRO A 27 4.55 6.21 4.42
N ALA A 28 3.65 6.61 3.51
CA ALA A 28 2.86 7.82 3.66
C ALA A 28 1.72 7.66 4.69
N LEU A 29 0.90 6.63 4.51
CA LEU A 29 -0.32 6.41 5.30
C LEU A 29 -0.04 5.96 6.74
N ILE A 30 1.09 5.31 6.99
CA ILE A 30 1.52 4.97 8.35
C ILE A 30 1.86 6.23 9.17
N LYS A 31 2.28 7.32 8.52
CA LYS A 31 2.57 8.61 9.16
C LYS A 31 1.31 9.47 9.25
N ASP A 32 0.55 9.51 8.17
CA ASP A 32 -0.70 10.27 8.10
C ASP A 32 -1.72 9.54 7.23
N LYS A 33 -2.74 8.97 7.89
CA LYS A 33 -3.84 8.23 7.26
C LYS A 33 -4.73 9.11 6.37
N ASN A 34 -4.69 10.43 6.55
CA ASN A 34 -5.53 11.39 5.84
C ASN A 34 -4.79 12.17 4.74
N ILE A 35 -3.50 11.85 4.49
CA ILE A 35 -2.66 12.55 3.52
C ILE A 35 -3.38 12.76 2.18
N SER A 36 -3.31 13.98 1.66
CA SER A 36 -3.95 14.33 0.38
C SER A 36 -3.18 13.74 -0.82
N VAL A 37 -3.83 13.64 -1.97
CA VAL A 37 -3.16 13.25 -3.22
C VAL A 37 -2.08 14.27 -3.60
N MET A 38 -2.34 15.57 -3.38
CA MET A 38 -1.34 16.62 -3.65
C MET A 38 -0.08 16.42 -2.81
N GLU A 39 -0.22 16.18 -1.50
CA GLU A 39 0.93 15.93 -0.63
C GLU A 39 1.66 14.63 -0.97
N LEU A 40 0.93 13.58 -1.36
CA LEU A 40 1.53 12.34 -1.87
C LEU A 40 2.38 12.62 -3.11
N CYS A 41 1.87 13.39 -4.06
CA CYS A 41 2.57 13.76 -5.29
C CYS A 41 3.78 14.67 -5.04
N GLN A 42 3.74 15.52 -4.01
CA GLN A 42 4.88 16.34 -3.59
C GLN A 42 5.97 15.52 -2.91
N LYS A 43 5.60 14.62 -1.99
CA LYS A 43 6.56 13.78 -1.24
C LYS A 43 7.12 12.64 -2.07
N TYR A 44 6.32 12.12 -3.00
CA TYR A 44 6.67 11.01 -3.88
C TYR A 44 6.38 11.41 -5.33
N PRO A 45 7.31 12.09 -6.01
CA PRO A 45 7.13 12.54 -7.38
C PRO A 45 6.75 11.42 -8.36
N GLU A 46 7.19 10.18 -8.09
CA GLU A 46 6.79 9.00 -8.87
C GLU A 46 5.29 8.72 -8.87
N PHE A 47 4.53 9.25 -7.92
CA PHE A 47 3.07 9.09 -7.88
C PHE A 47 2.38 9.94 -8.96
N ASN A 48 3.03 11.01 -9.45
CA ASN A 48 2.53 11.86 -10.54
C ASN A 48 2.41 11.12 -11.88
N LYS A 49 3.06 9.95 -12.03
CA LYS A 49 2.95 9.14 -13.25
C LYS A 49 1.54 8.58 -13.48
N TYR A 50 0.72 8.53 -12.44
CA TYR A 50 -0.66 8.07 -12.54
C TYR A 50 -1.60 9.23 -12.87
N THR A 51 -2.68 8.97 -13.58
CA THR A 51 -3.75 9.96 -13.79
C THR A 51 -4.40 10.35 -12.47
N PRO A 52 -4.98 11.57 -12.34
CA PRO A 52 -5.61 12.02 -11.09
C PRO A 52 -6.64 11.05 -10.52
N ASP A 53 -7.47 10.44 -11.37
CA ASP A 53 -8.48 9.45 -10.94
C ASP A 53 -7.82 8.19 -10.38
N ALA A 54 -6.73 7.76 -11.02
CA ALA A 54 -6.00 6.58 -10.61
C ALA A 54 -5.16 6.85 -9.35
N GLN A 55 -4.69 8.08 -9.12
CA GLN A 55 -4.06 8.51 -7.86
C GLN A 55 -5.09 8.46 -6.71
N ASN A 56 -6.28 9.04 -6.91
CA ASN A 56 -7.36 9.03 -5.93
C ASN A 56 -7.83 7.60 -5.60
N THR A 57 -8.02 6.78 -6.63
CA THR A 57 -8.41 5.37 -6.46
C THR A 57 -7.38 4.62 -5.62
N ARG A 58 -6.09 4.70 -5.98
CA ARG A 58 -5.02 4.03 -5.23
C ARG A 58 -4.95 4.50 -3.77
N ARG A 59 -5.06 5.81 -3.54
CA ARG A 59 -5.09 6.39 -2.19
C ARG A 59 -6.27 5.87 -1.38
N SER A 60 -7.48 5.93 -1.94
CA SER A 60 -8.72 5.48 -1.27
C SER A 60 -8.67 3.99 -0.93
N LYS A 61 -8.24 3.15 -1.87
CA LYS A 61 -8.10 1.71 -1.64
C LYS A 61 -7.01 1.38 -0.62
N ALA A 62 -5.88 2.08 -0.65
CA ALA A 62 -4.84 1.92 0.35
C ALA A 62 -5.33 2.35 1.73
N ARG A 63 -6.02 3.49 1.83
CA ARG A 63 -6.65 3.95 3.07
C ARG A 63 -7.61 2.91 3.64
N LYS A 64 -8.43 2.26 2.80
CA LYS A 64 -9.33 1.17 3.23
C LYS A 64 -8.58 0.02 3.92
N ILE A 65 -7.39 -0.36 3.42
CA ILE A 65 -6.54 -1.37 4.08
C ILE A 65 -6.16 -0.94 5.50
N PHE A 66 -5.77 0.33 5.69
CA PHE A 66 -5.42 0.90 7.01
C PHE A 66 -6.62 1.10 7.93
N GLU A 67 -7.80 1.39 7.38
CA GLU A 67 -9.05 1.49 8.14
C GLU A 67 -9.48 0.11 8.67
N ASN A 68 -9.25 -0.94 7.88
CA ASN A 68 -9.53 -2.32 8.28
C ASN A 68 -8.49 -2.93 9.23
N GLY A 69 -7.31 -2.30 9.40
CA GLY A 69 -6.21 -2.84 10.18
C GLY A 69 -5.45 -3.97 9.47
N TRP A 70 -5.45 -3.98 8.13
CA TRP A 70 -4.87 -5.04 7.31
C TRP A 70 -3.49 -4.70 6.76
N GLU A 71 -2.87 -3.61 7.22
CA GLU A 71 -1.63 -3.08 6.66
C GLU A 71 -0.44 -4.06 6.73
N VAL A 72 -0.31 -4.82 7.82
CA VAL A 72 0.76 -5.82 7.98
C VAL A 72 0.49 -7.04 7.10
N GLU A 73 -0.75 -7.52 7.04
CA GLU A 73 -1.11 -8.66 6.19
C GLU A 73 -0.99 -8.29 4.70
N ALA A 74 -1.22 -7.03 4.34
CA ALA A 74 -0.99 -6.53 2.99
C ALA A 74 0.50 -6.64 2.61
N LEU A 75 1.40 -6.22 3.49
CA LEU A 75 2.85 -6.33 3.27
C LEU A 75 3.28 -7.80 3.15
N LYS A 76 2.78 -8.67 4.02
CA LYS A 76 3.04 -10.11 3.97
C LYS A 76 2.53 -10.75 2.67
N THR A 77 1.35 -10.36 2.21
CA THR A 77 0.81 -10.81 0.92
C THR A 77 1.72 -10.40 -0.24
N ILE A 78 2.28 -9.20 -0.19
CA ILE A 78 3.19 -8.69 -1.22
C ILE A 78 4.56 -9.37 -1.14
N SER A 79 5.10 -9.59 0.05
CA SER A 79 6.41 -10.23 0.25
C SER A 79 6.41 -11.68 -0.25
N LEU A 80 5.28 -12.39 -0.12
CA LEU A 80 5.09 -13.76 -0.60
C LEU A 80 4.70 -13.87 -2.09
N SER A 81 4.32 -12.77 -2.75
CA SER A 81 3.91 -12.79 -4.15
C SER A 81 5.08 -13.20 -5.06
N THR A 82 4.88 -14.13 -5.98
CA THR A 82 5.90 -14.49 -7.00
C THR A 82 5.87 -13.57 -8.21
N ARG A 83 4.82 -12.75 -8.36
CA ARG A 83 4.60 -11.86 -9.53
C ARG A 83 5.14 -10.45 -9.32
N THR A 84 5.91 -10.25 -8.26
CA THR A 84 6.42 -8.95 -7.83
C THR A 84 7.94 -8.96 -7.89
N ASP A 85 8.52 -7.83 -8.30
CA ASP A 85 9.97 -7.62 -8.30
C ASP A 85 10.60 -7.98 -6.94
N SER A 86 11.74 -8.67 -6.96
CA SER A 86 12.49 -9.06 -5.76
C SER A 86 12.77 -7.89 -4.82
N CYS A 87 13.10 -6.71 -5.35
CA CYS A 87 13.38 -5.52 -4.55
C CYS A 87 12.14 -5.06 -3.78
N VAL A 88 10.98 -5.07 -4.43
CA VAL A 88 9.70 -4.70 -3.79
C VAL A 88 9.30 -5.72 -2.72
N ARG A 89 9.56 -7.02 -2.95
CA ARG A 89 9.28 -8.08 -1.97
C ARG A 89 10.17 -7.98 -0.74
N ALA A 90 11.47 -7.75 -0.94
CA ALA A 90 12.41 -7.54 0.15
C ALA A 90 11.99 -6.33 0.99
N LYS A 91 11.67 -5.20 0.35
CA LYS A 91 11.19 -4.01 1.04
C LYS A 91 9.87 -4.22 1.78
N ALA A 92 8.93 -4.99 1.20
CA ALA A 92 7.69 -5.35 1.87
C ALA A 92 7.95 -6.18 3.15
N LYS A 93 8.87 -7.14 3.08
CA LYS A 93 9.28 -7.96 4.22
C LYS A 93 9.96 -7.13 5.32
N ASP A 94 10.82 -6.18 4.95
CA ASP A 94 11.48 -5.28 5.89
C ASP A 94 10.47 -4.38 6.62
N LEU A 95 9.49 -3.83 5.87
CA LEU A 95 8.40 -3.07 6.45
C LEU A 95 7.51 -3.95 7.35
N GLU A 96 7.20 -5.17 6.93
CA GLU A 96 6.43 -6.12 7.72
C GLU A 96 7.11 -6.34 9.07
N LEU A 97 8.40 -6.67 9.07
CA LEU A 97 9.20 -6.86 10.29
C LEU A 97 9.26 -5.61 11.17
N LYS A 98 9.38 -4.42 10.57
CA LYS A 98 9.45 -3.16 11.30
C LYS A 98 8.13 -2.77 11.99
N TYR A 99 7.00 -3.11 11.39
CA TYR A 99 5.67 -2.69 11.85
C TYR A 99 4.85 -3.84 12.45
N LYS A 100 5.40 -5.05 12.51
CA LYS A 100 4.90 -6.17 13.30
C LYS A 100 5.13 -5.89 14.79
N LYS A 101 4.26 -5.07 15.36
CA LYS A 101 4.12 -4.89 16.82
C LYS A 101 3.22 -5.96 17.40
#